data_AF-A0AAN3H500-F1
#
_entry.id   AF-A0AAN3H500-F1
#
_cell.length_a   1.000
_cell.length_b   1.000
_cell.length_c   1.000
_cell.angle_alpha   90.00
_cell.angle_beta   90.00
_cell.angle_gamma   90.00
#
_symmetry.space_group_name_H-M   'P 1'
#
loop_
_entity.id
_entity.type
_entity.pdbx_description
1 polymer ?
#
loop_
_entity_poly.entity_id
_entity_poly.type
_entity_poly.pdbx_seq_one_letter_code
_entity_poly.pdbx_strand_id
1 'polypeptide(L)' 'SGTIVTDIDDSVWAGQNVSPKDKVRIEGEIDKDLSSVEVDVKALKLLK' A
#
# COMPACT_ATOMS: atom_id res chain seq x y z
N SER A 1 -12.50 8.12 -7.93
CA SER A 1 -11.62 7.04 -7.42
C SER A 1 -11.05 6.28 -8.60
N GLY A 2 -9.93 5.59 -8.41
CA GLY A 2 -9.28 4.76 -9.43
C GLY A 2 -8.62 3.55 -8.78
N THR A 3 -7.95 2.73 -9.58
CA THR A 3 -7.21 1.57 -9.12
C THR A 3 -5.74 1.76 -9.47
N ILE A 4 -4.86 1.46 -8.53
CA ILE A 4 -3.41 1.38 -8.73
C ILE A 4 -2.95 -0.01 -8.27
N VAL A 5 -2.06 -0.62 -9.03
CA VAL A 5 -1.39 -1.86 -8.62
C VAL A 5 -0.15 -1.45 -7.84
N THR A 6 0.07 -2.06 -6.69
CA THR A 6 1.22 -1.80 -5.82
C THR A 6 1.68 -3.12 -5.21
N ASP A 7 2.99 -3.29 -5.14
CA ASP A 7 3.60 -4.42 -4.47
C ASP A 7 3.88 -4.06 -3.01
N ILE A 8 3.54 -4.95 -2.09
CA ILE A 8 3.68 -4.73 -0.65
C ILE A 8 4.56 -5.83 -0.08
N ASP A 9 5.74 -5.45 0.40
CA ASP A 9 6.66 -6.35 1.08
C ASP A 9 6.04 -6.96 2.36
N ASP A 10 6.40 -8.21 2.64
CA ASP A 10 5.91 -8.96 3.81
C ASP A 10 6.14 -8.21 5.14
N SER A 11 7.23 -7.47 5.24
CA SER A 11 7.58 -6.68 6.42
C SER A 11 6.58 -5.57 6.75
N VAL A 12 5.91 -5.01 5.74
CA VAL A 12 4.96 -3.89 5.87
C VAL A 12 3.69 -4.31 6.60
N TRP A 13 3.27 -5.57 6.44
CA TRP A 13 2.06 -6.07 7.09
C TRP A 13 2.18 -6.06 8.61
N ALA A 14 3.42 -6.15 9.15
CA ALA A 14 3.70 -6.05 10.58
C ALA A 14 2.82 -6.98 11.44
N GLY A 15 2.53 -8.19 10.94
CA GLY A 15 1.68 -9.18 11.62
C GLY A 15 0.17 -8.91 11.56
N GLN A 16 -0.27 -7.90 10.81
CA GLN A 16 -1.70 -7.64 10.60
C GLN A 16 -2.29 -8.67 9.64
N ASN A 17 -3.43 -9.25 10.02
CA ASN A 17 -4.21 -10.11 9.15
C ASN A 17 -5.24 -9.26 8.40
N VAL A 18 -5.08 -9.13 7.08
CA VAL A 18 -5.93 -8.31 6.21
C VAL A 18 -6.61 -9.18 5.18
N SER A 19 -7.89 -8.93 4.92
CA SER A 19 -8.70 -9.60 3.90
C SER A 19 -9.15 -8.62 2.82
N PRO A 20 -9.61 -9.10 1.65
CA PRO A 20 -10.12 -8.23 0.58
C PRO A 20 -11.34 -7.36 0.95
N LYS A 21 -12.00 -7.63 2.08
CA LYS A 21 -13.17 -6.87 2.56
C LYS A 21 -12.77 -5.69 3.46
N ASP A 22 -11.53 -5.69 3.93
CA ASP A 22 -11.05 -4.71 4.88
C ASP A 22 -10.68 -3.40 4.19
N LYS A 23 -10.92 -2.29 4.88
CA LYS A 23 -10.36 -1.00 4.49
C LYS A 23 -9.01 -0.83 5.17
N VAL A 24 -8.01 -0.48 4.39
CA VAL A 24 -6.67 -0.20 4.88
C VAL A 24 -6.26 1.22 4.51
N ARG A 25 -5.35 1.78 5.31
CA ARG A 25 -4.59 2.98 4.96
C ARG A 25 -3.17 2.55 4.66
N ILE A 26 -2.69 2.94 3.50
CA ILE A 26 -1.34 2.68 3.02
C ILE A 26 -0.63 4.02 3.00
N GLU A 27 0.55 4.09 3.62
CA GLU A 27 1.40 5.27 3.64
C GLU A 27 2.75 4.90 3.02
N GLY A 28 3.22 5.76 2.14
CA GLY A 28 4.41 5.50 1.34
C GLY A 28 4.86 6.74 0.59
N GLU A 29 6.00 6.61 -0.06
CA GLU A 29 6.57 7.65 -0.91
C GLU A 29 6.08 7.41 -2.34
N ILE A 30 5.68 8.48 -3.02
CA ILE A 30 5.36 8.40 -4.45
C ILE A 30 6.66 8.67 -5.18
N ASP A 31 7.22 7.64 -5.80
CA ASP A 31 8.27 7.84 -6.78
C ASP A 31 7.63 8.05 -8.15
N LYS A 32 7.97 9.16 -8.78
CA LYS A 32 7.37 9.56 -10.05
C LYS A 32 8.46 9.86 -11.05
N ASP A 33 8.67 8.88 -11.92
CA ASP A 33 9.44 9.05 -13.13
C ASP A 33 8.55 9.54 -14.28
N LEU A 34 9.18 9.95 -15.39
CA LEU A 34 8.49 10.45 -16.59
C LEU A 34 7.48 9.46 -17.18
N SER A 35 7.65 8.16 -16.92
CA SER A 35 6.83 7.08 -17.49
C SER A 35 6.05 6.26 -16.47
N SER A 36 6.34 6.36 -15.16
CA SER A 36 5.74 5.53 -14.13
C SER A 36 5.44 6.32 -12.86
N VAL A 37 4.41 5.88 -12.14
CA VAL A 37 4.11 6.31 -10.79
C VAL A 37 4.14 5.05 -9.95
N GLU A 38 5.17 4.93 -9.12
CA GLU A 38 5.35 3.83 -8.19
C GLU A 38 5.12 4.33 -6.77
N VAL A 39 4.61 3.45 -5.91
CA VAL A 39 4.36 3.76 -4.51
C VAL A 39 5.23 2.85 -3.67
N ASP A 40 6.25 3.44 -3.06
CA ASP A 40 7.11 2.81 -2.08
C ASP A 40 6.37 2.73 -0.74
N VAL A 41 5.68 1.61 -0.52
CA VAL A 41 4.90 1.41 0.69
C VAL A 41 5.83 1.27 1.90
N LYS A 42 5.67 2.15 2.89
CA LYS A 42 6.44 2.11 4.15
C LYS A 42 5.61 1.56 5.31
N ALA A 43 4.28 1.77 5.28
CA ALA A 43 3.39 1.30 6.33
C ALA A 43 2.00 0.97 5.79
N LEU A 44 1.39 -0.05 6.40
CA LEU A 44 0.00 -0.40 6.20
C LEU A 44 -0.71 -0.44 7.56
N LYS A 45 -1.94 0.09 7.61
CA LYS A 45 -2.78 0.03 8.80
C LYS A 45 -4.21 -0.38 8.46
N LEU A 46 -4.70 -1.41 9.15
CA LEU A 46 -6.10 -1.79 9.11
C LEU A 46 -6.98 -0.69 9.73
N LEU A 47 -8.03 -0.28 9.02
CA LEU A 47 -9.03 0.68 9.50
C LEU A 47 -10.22 -0.08 10.08
N LYS A 48 -10.73 0.40 11.22
CA LYS A 48 -11.95 -0.10 11.87
C LYS A 48 -13.11 0.85 11.61
#